data_AF-A0AAW1PDU8-F1
#
_entry.id   AF-A0AAW1PDU8-F1
#
_cell.length_a   1.000
_cell.length_b   1.000
_cell.length_c   1.000
_cell.angle_alpha   90.00
_cell.angle_beta   90.00
_cell.angle_gamma   90.00
#
_symmetry.space_group_name_H-M   'P 1'
#
loop_
_entity.id
_entity.type
_entity.pdbx_description
1 polymer ?
#
loop_
_entity_poly.entity_id
_entity_poly.type
_entity_poly.pdbx_seq_one_letter_code
_entity_poly.pdbx_strand_id
1 'polypeptide(L)'
;MSIRQAHSSLYLQGLTLQTVQEAVIAIGFVPKASTQRALTQHTPAEQKALSAFETWLDQQNSGTAAGQQALKVLREAVSTGKVEAGRVAGALLFLEGSAAEQSPESDTLPKLQGNWRLVFSSPAFPPALQYIPVDEFAEIDVAKKTIDLVTDLGPVHTRFLGTFDWRPQGSVMSFGFIGLQLRVFGRVFPFGFRTKRKEYTYFQVTDDIACARSSRGGVILMHQAR
;
A
#
# COMPACT_ATOMS: atom_id res chain seq x y z
N MET A 1 20.31 16.74 -47.76
CA MET A 1 19.64 16.76 -46.43
C MET A 1 18.23 16.21 -46.61
N SER A 2 18.00 14.96 -46.20
CA SER A 2 16.66 14.35 -46.12
C SER A 2 16.74 13.16 -45.17
N ILE A 3 16.38 13.38 -43.90
CA ILE A 3 16.30 12.34 -42.88
C ILE A 3 14.91 11.70 -43.02
N ARG A 4 14.84 10.51 -43.62
CA ARG A 4 13.64 9.69 -43.60
C ARG A 4 13.58 8.95 -42.27
N GLN A 5 12.50 9.22 -41.54
CA GLN A 5 11.98 8.41 -40.46
C GLN A 5 11.85 6.94 -40.90
N ALA A 6 12.39 6.02 -40.12
CA ALA A 6 11.89 4.65 -40.04
C ALA A 6 12.42 3.98 -38.76
N HIS A 7 11.59 3.07 -38.22
CA HIS A 7 11.87 2.10 -37.16
C HIS A 7 11.57 2.53 -35.71
N SER A 8 10.29 2.63 -35.39
CA SER A 8 9.75 2.32 -34.06
C SER A 8 8.39 1.63 -34.20
N SER A 9 8.36 0.51 -34.94
CA SER A 9 7.14 -0.25 -35.26
C SER A 9 7.38 -1.76 -35.08
N LEU A 10 7.89 -2.16 -33.91
CA LEU A 10 8.17 -3.58 -33.66
C LEU A 10 8.19 -3.98 -32.17
N TYR A 11 7.26 -3.46 -31.37
CA TYR A 11 6.86 -4.07 -30.10
C TYR A 11 5.43 -3.60 -29.86
N LEU A 12 4.43 -4.51 -29.88
CA LEU A 12 3.03 -4.37 -29.40
C LEU A 12 2.02 -5.23 -30.19
N GLN A 13 2.45 -6.26 -30.93
CA GLN A 13 1.55 -7.35 -31.32
C GLN A 13 1.56 -8.40 -30.21
N GLY A 14 0.65 -8.28 -29.23
CA GLY A 14 0.46 -9.36 -28.25
C GLY A 14 -0.25 -9.03 -26.94
N LEU A 15 -0.49 -7.76 -26.60
CA LEU A 15 -1.25 -7.42 -25.39
C LEU A 15 -2.75 -7.44 -25.71
N THR A 16 -3.39 -8.59 -25.50
CA THR A 16 -4.84 -8.68 -25.59
C THR A 16 -5.48 -7.98 -24.39
N LEU A 17 -6.71 -7.48 -24.55
CA LEU A 17 -7.53 -6.93 -23.46
C LEU A 17 -7.64 -7.92 -22.28
N GLN A 18 -7.62 -9.22 -22.57
CA GLN A 18 -7.62 -10.30 -21.59
C GLN A 18 -6.31 -10.38 -20.80
N THR A 19 -5.15 -10.16 -21.43
CA THR A 19 -3.84 -10.11 -20.76
C THR A 19 -3.72 -8.88 -19.86
N VAL A 20 -4.30 -7.75 -20.26
CA VAL A 20 -4.39 -6.54 -19.41
C VAL A 20 -5.37 -6.76 -18.26
N GLN A 21 -6.50 -7.43 -18.50
CA GLN A 21 -7.47 -7.77 -17.46
C GLN A 21 -6.88 -8.79 -16.45
N GLU A 22 -6.13 -9.79 -16.91
CA GLU A 22 -5.39 -10.74 -16.06
C GLU A 22 -4.26 -10.04 -15.31
N ALA A 23 -3.54 -9.10 -15.92
CA ALA A 23 -2.53 -8.29 -15.24
C ALA A 23 -3.16 -7.36 -14.19
N VAL A 24 -4.30 -6.73 -14.48
CA VAL A 24 -5.05 -5.89 -13.53
C VAL A 24 -5.67 -6.73 -12.41
N ILE A 25 -6.06 -7.98 -12.68
CA ILE A 25 -6.51 -8.94 -11.65
C ILE A 25 -5.32 -9.46 -10.82
N ALA A 26 -4.15 -9.63 -11.44
CA ALA A 26 -2.92 -10.06 -10.77
C ALA A 26 -2.31 -8.94 -9.91
N ILE A 27 -2.39 -7.67 -10.35
CA ILE A 27 -2.01 -6.48 -9.58
C ILE A 27 -3.07 -6.19 -8.51
N GLY A 28 -4.35 -6.31 -8.85
CA GLY A 28 -5.48 -6.25 -7.94
C GLY A 28 -5.68 -7.52 -7.12
N PHE A 29 -4.59 -8.25 -6.79
CA PHE A 29 -4.59 -9.54 -6.11
C PHE A 29 -5.63 -9.52 -4.98
N VAL A 30 -6.75 -10.19 -5.22
CA VAL A 30 -7.72 -10.53 -4.18
C VAL A 30 -7.20 -11.85 -3.60
N PRO A 31 -6.52 -11.85 -2.43
CA PRO A 31 -6.13 -13.10 -1.83
C PRO A 31 -7.39 -13.95 -1.60
N LYS A 32 -7.31 -15.22 -2.00
CA LYS A 32 -8.29 -16.26 -1.62
C LYS A 32 -8.55 -16.16 -0.12
N ALA A 33 -9.82 -16.27 0.25
CA ALA A 33 -10.36 -16.03 1.57
C ALA A 33 -9.43 -16.50 2.70
N SER A 34 -8.72 -15.57 3.32
CA SER A 34 -8.13 -15.75 4.64
C SER A 34 -9.14 -15.32 5.68
N THR A 35 -9.36 -16.20 6.65
CA THR A 35 -10.17 -15.98 7.85
C THR A 35 -9.79 -14.64 8.49
N GLN A 36 -10.79 -13.83 8.87
CA GLN A 36 -10.57 -12.61 9.65
C GLN A 36 -9.73 -12.96 10.89
N ARG A 37 -8.56 -12.32 11.04
CA ARG A 37 -7.65 -12.59 12.14
C ARG A 37 -7.82 -11.49 13.18
N ALA A 38 -7.80 -11.85 14.46
CA ALA A 38 -7.76 -10.86 15.52
C ALA A 38 -6.53 -9.95 15.32
N LEU A 39 -6.71 -8.64 15.51
CA LEU A 39 -5.74 -7.58 15.24
C LEU A 39 -4.36 -7.76 15.91
N THR A 40 -4.25 -8.65 16.90
CA THR A 40 -3.05 -8.87 17.73
C THR A 40 -2.29 -10.17 17.48
N GLN A 41 -2.73 -11.05 16.56
CA GLN A 41 -1.99 -12.29 16.29
C GLN A 41 -1.10 -12.20 15.06
N HIS A 42 0.18 -11.92 15.27
CA HIS A 42 1.21 -12.02 14.24
C HIS A 42 1.29 -13.45 13.68
N THR A 43 1.47 -13.55 12.36
CA THR A 43 1.93 -14.78 11.71
C THR A 43 3.33 -15.14 12.21
N PRO A 44 3.76 -16.42 12.10
CA PRO A 44 5.15 -16.79 12.38
C PRO A 44 6.17 -15.98 11.57
N ALA A 45 5.83 -15.57 10.34
CA ALA A 45 6.67 -14.73 9.51
C ALA A 45 6.77 -13.29 10.04
N GLU A 46 5.64 -12.69 10.44
CA GLU A 46 5.63 -11.38 11.10
C GLU A 46 6.40 -11.41 12.42
N GLN A 47 6.21 -12.43 13.26
CA GLN A 47 6.95 -12.57 14.51
C GLN A 47 8.46 -12.67 14.27
N LYS A 48 8.88 -13.45 13.27
CA LYS A 48 10.29 -13.53 12.88
C LYS A 48 10.84 -12.18 12.41
N ALA A 49 10.09 -11.43 11.61
CA ALA A 49 10.48 -10.11 11.13
C ALA A 49 10.61 -9.10 12.28
N LEU A 50 9.65 -9.10 13.21
CA LEU A 50 9.67 -8.26 14.41
C LEU A 50 10.89 -8.55 15.29
N SER A 51 11.11 -9.82 15.66
CA SER A 51 12.24 -10.19 16.52
C SER A 51 13.61 -9.92 15.87
N ALA A 52 13.72 -10.10 14.55
CA ALA A 52 14.93 -9.74 13.82
C ALA A 52 15.18 -8.21 13.83
N PHE A 53 14.10 -7.42 13.73
CA PHE A 53 14.19 -5.96 13.78
C PHE A 53 14.56 -5.45 15.18
N GLU A 54 13.97 -6.01 16.24
CA GLU A 54 14.33 -5.69 17.63
C GLU A 54 15.80 -6.00 17.92
N THR A 55 16.28 -7.18 17.49
CA THR A 55 17.70 -7.54 17.60
C THR A 55 18.60 -6.56 16.85
N TRP A 56 18.18 -6.11 15.66
CA TRP A 56 18.91 -5.09 14.91
C TRP A 56 18.91 -3.73 15.63
N LEU A 57 17.80 -3.32 16.24
CA LEU A 57 17.72 -2.08 17.02
C LEU A 57 18.72 -2.09 18.19
N ASP A 58 18.80 -3.19 18.95
CA ASP A 58 19.74 -3.33 20.07
C ASP A 58 21.20 -3.16 19.60
N GLN A 59 21.52 -3.61 18.40
CA GLN A 59 22.86 -3.49 17.81
C GLN A 59 23.17 -2.07 17.32
N GLN A 60 22.17 -1.24 17.02
CA GLN A 60 22.41 0.09 16.46
C GLN A 60 22.95 1.10 17.49
N ASN A 61 22.82 0.82 18.79
CA ASN A 61 23.40 1.58 19.93
C ASN A 61 23.55 3.10 19.71
N SER A 62 22.49 3.74 19.18
CA SER A 62 22.58 5.05 18.52
C SER A 62 22.07 6.23 19.35
N GLY A 63 21.73 6.01 20.63
CA GLY A 63 21.14 7.04 21.52
C GLY A 63 19.80 7.64 21.03
N THR A 64 19.27 7.12 19.91
CA THR A 64 18.04 7.56 19.26
C THR A 64 16.89 6.69 19.77
N ALA A 65 15.73 7.29 20.07
CA ALA A 65 14.57 6.52 20.51
C ALA A 65 14.17 5.48 19.44
N ALA A 66 13.87 4.25 19.87
CA ALA A 66 13.62 3.11 18.97
C ALA A 66 12.56 3.39 17.90
N GLY A 67 11.48 4.11 18.25
CA GLY A 67 10.45 4.53 17.28
C GLY A 67 10.98 5.47 16.19
N GLN A 68 11.88 6.39 16.51
CA GLN A 68 12.51 7.27 15.50
C GLN A 68 13.41 6.47 14.55
N GLN A 69 14.10 5.45 15.06
CA GLN A 69 14.91 4.56 14.24
C GLN A 69 14.03 3.72 13.30
N ALA A 70 12.88 3.24 13.77
CA ALA A 70 11.90 2.56 12.91
C ALA A 70 11.38 3.49 11.81
N LEU A 71 10.98 4.73 12.13
CA LEU A 71 10.56 5.72 11.14
C LEU A 71 11.67 6.03 10.12
N LYS A 72 12.94 6.09 10.56
CA LYS A 72 14.09 6.28 9.67
C LYS A 72 14.22 5.15 8.66
N VAL A 73 14.08 3.90 9.10
CA VAL A 73 14.08 2.71 8.21
C VAL A 73 12.95 2.79 7.19
N LEU A 74 11.73 3.19 7.59
CA LEU A 74 10.60 3.32 6.66
C LEU A 74 10.84 4.42 5.63
N ARG A 75 11.39 5.57 6.02
CA ARG A 75 11.76 6.64 5.08
C ARG A 75 12.88 6.24 4.12
N GLU A 76 13.85 5.46 4.60
CA GLU A 76 14.88 4.87 3.74
C GLU A 76 14.25 3.88 2.73
N ALA A 77 13.27 3.08 3.15
CA ALA A 77 12.55 2.16 2.28
C ALA A 77 11.75 2.90 1.20
N VAL A 78 11.04 3.97 1.58
CA VAL A 78 10.33 4.86 0.63
C VAL A 78 11.27 5.48 -0.40
N SER A 79 12.41 5.99 0.05
CA SER A 79 13.33 6.73 -0.83
C SER A 79 14.15 5.81 -1.74
N THR A 80 14.54 4.63 -1.28
CA THR A 80 15.48 3.77 -2.00
C THR A 80 14.84 2.55 -2.65
N GLY A 81 13.74 2.02 -2.08
CA GLY A 81 13.19 0.72 -2.43
C GLY A 81 14.14 -0.46 -2.21
N LYS A 82 15.22 -0.28 -1.43
CA LYS A 82 16.33 -1.26 -1.29
C LYS A 82 16.49 -1.82 0.11
N VAL A 83 15.75 -1.31 1.09
CA VAL A 83 15.77 -1.84 2.45
C VAL A 83 15.23 -3.27 2.42
N GLU A 84 15.89 -4.19 3.12
CA GLU A 84 15.46 -5.58 3.18
C GLU A 84 14.00 -5.68 3.68
N ALA A 85 13.19 -6.50 3.01
CA ALA A 85 11.74 -6.52 3.21
C ALA A 85 11.34 -6.96 4.64
N GLY A 86 12.06 -7.92 5.23
CA GLY A 86 11.91 -8.31 6.62
C GLY A 86 12.19 -7.16 7.58
N ARG A 87 13.20 -6.32 7.31
CA ARG A 87 13.50 -5.11 8.10
C ARG A 87 12.39 -4.06 7.99
N VAL A 88 11.81 -3.84 6.80
CA VAL A 88 10.66 -2.94 6.63
C VAL A 88 9.44 -3.47 7.37
N ALA A 89 9.11 -4.76 7.19
CA ALA A 89 8.01 -5.40 7.89
C ALA A 89 8.19 -5.35 9.42
N GLY A 90 9.40 -5.63 9.92
CA GLY A 90 9.72 -5.55 11.35
C GLY A 90 9.59 -4.13 11.90
N ALA A 91 10.05 -3.11 11.18
CA ALA A 91 9.86 -1.71 11.57
C ALA A 91 8.39 -1.30 11.64
N LEU A 92 7.56 -1.74 10.68
CA LEU A 92 6.12 -1.52 10.69
C LEU A 92 5.46 -2.17 11.91
N LEU A 93 5.79 -3.44 12.18
CA LEU A 93 5.26 -4.21 13.32
C LEU A 93 5.67 -3.61 14.67
N PHE A 94 6.90 -3.11 14.76
CA PHE A 94 7.40 -2.43 15.95
C PHE A 94 6.62 -1.15 16.26
N LEU A 95 6.38 -0.31 15.24
CA LEU A 95 5.58 0.90 15.38
C LEU A 95 4.12 0.60 15.72
N GLU A 96 3.56 -0.46 15.14
CA GLU A 96 2.21 -0.90 15.49
C GLU A 96 2.08 -1.28 16.97
N GLY A 97 3.01 -2.09 17.49
CA GLY A 97 3.04 -2.45 18.92
C GLY A 97 3.15 -1.21 19.82
N SER A 98 4.02 -0.28 19.44
CA SER A 98 4.21 0.99 20.16
C SER A 98 2.95 1.87 20.15
N ALA A 99 2.22 1.90 19.04
CA ALA A 99 0.98 2.66 18.91
C ALA A 99 -0.17 2.07 19.74
N ALA A 100 -0.19 0.76 19.97
CA ALA A 100 -1.18 0.10 20.82
C ALA A 100 -1.01 0.46 22.32
N GLU A 101 0.20 0.83 22.73
CA GLU A 101 0.51 1.25 24.10
C GLU A 101 0.22 2.74 24.34
N GLN A 102 0.17 3.53 23.28
CA GLN A 102 -0.15 4.95 23.34
C GLN A 102 -1.68 5.15 23.38
N SER A 103 -2.16 5.98 24.30
CA SER A 103 -3.57 6.39 24.32
C SER A 103 -3.98 6.94 22.95
N PRO A 104 -5.22 6.71 22.49
CA PRO A 104 -5.65 7.12 21.16
C PRO A 104 -5.53 8.64 21.02
N GLU A 105 -4.39 9.08 20.47
CA GLU A 105 -4.17 10.44 20.06
C GLU A 105 -5.16 10.77 18.93
N SER A 106 -5.55 12.05 18.89
CA SER A 106 -6.41 12.72 17.91
C SER A 106 -6.77 11.94 16.64
N ASP A 107 -8.03 12.03 16.22
CA ASP A 107 -8.53 11.51 14.93
C ASP A 107 -7.52 11.69 13.79
N THR A 108 -6.99 10.57 13.28
CA THR A 108 -5.95 10.55 12.24
C THR A 108 -6.52 10.75 10.84
N LEU A 109 -7.84 10.69 10.67
CA LEU A 109 -8.50 10.81 9.37
C LEU A 109 -8.12 12.08 8.59
N PRO A 110 -8.09 13.29 9.19
CA PRO A 110 -7.72 14.50 8.46
C PRO A 110 -6.30 14.43 7.88
N LYS A 111 -5.38 13.72 8.55
CA LYS A 111 -4.00 13.54 8.07
C LYS A 111 -3.93 12.60 6.86
N LEU A 112 -4.94 11.76 6.63
CA LEU A 112 -5.00 10.85 5.48
C LEU A 112 -5.50 11.51 4.20
N GLN A 113 -5.88 12.80 4.21
CA GLN A 113 -6.28 13.50 3.00
C GLN A 113 -5.15 13.54 1.96
N GLY A 114 -5.44 13.14 0.72
CA GLY A 114 -4.53 13.27 -0.42
C GLY A 114 -4.17 11.95 -1.09
N ASN A 115 -3.03 11.96 -1.78
CA ASN A 115 -2.58 10.87 -2.65
C ASN A 115 -1.47 10.08 -1.97
N TRP A 116 -1.73 8.83 -1.62
CA TRP A 116 -0.80 7.97 -0.91
C TRP A 116 -0.26 6.89 -1.83
N ARG A 117 1.01 6.98 -2.23
CA ARG A 117 1.68 5.93 -2.99
C ARG A 117 1.84 4.70 -2.10
N LEU A 118 1.37 3.54 -2.55
CA LEU A 118 1.62 2.27 -1.88
C LEU A 118 3.04 1.83 -2.20
N VAL A 119 3.89 1.71 -1.17
CA VAL A 119 5.31 1.41 -1.33
C VAL A 119 5.59 -0.06 -1.03
N PHE A 120 5.03 -0.54 0.09
CA PHE A 120 5.33 -1.87 0.60
C PHE A 120 4.08 -2.55 1.18
N SER A 121 3.99 -3.87 1.01
CA SER A 121 2.92 -4.71 1.56
C SER A 121 3.47 -6.08 1.96
N SER A 122 3.43 -6.41 3.27
CA SER A 122 3.98 -7.68 3.77
C SER A 122 3.26 -8.98 3.38
N PRO A 123 1.94 -9.04 3.08
CA PRO A 123 1.30 -10.26 2.62
C PRO A 123 1.54 -10.54 1.12
N ALA A 124 2.31 -9.73 0.41
CA ALA A 124 2.59 -9.96 -1.00
C ALA A 124 3.39 -11.26 -1.18
N PHE A 125 2.82 -12.18 -1.96
CA PHE A 125 3.49 -13.40 -2.40
C PHE A 125 3.67 -13.34 -3.92
N PRO A 126 4.89 -13.58 -4.43
CA PRO A 126 6.14 -13.91 -3.72
C PRO A 126 6.76 -12.71 -2.96
N PRO A 127 7.69 -12.94 -2.01
CA PRO A 127 8.36 -11.86 -1.25
C PRO A 127 8.99 -10.76 -2.11
N ALA A 128 9.42 -11.09 -3.33
CA ALA A 128 9.95 -10.13 -4.30
C ALA A 128 8.94 -9.04 -4.72
N LEU A 129 7.64 -9.24 -4.48
CA LEU A 129 6.57 -8.28 -4.75
C LEU A 129 6.10 -7.52 -3.50
N GLN A 130 6.80 -7.68 -2.37
CA GLN A 130 6.48 -6.90 -1.16
C GLN A 130 6.75 -5.41 -1.37
N TYR A 131 7.74 -5.05 -2.20
CA TYR A 131 7.80 -3.73 -2.80
C TYR A 131 6.90 -3.69 -4.02
N ILE A 132 6.02 -2.68 -4.07
CA ILE A 132 5.09 -2.51 -5.18
C ILE A 132 5.87 -1.84 -6.32
N PRO A 133 6.08 -2.54 -7.45
CA PRO A 133 6.98 -2.07 -8.51
C PRO A 133 6.33 -1.05 -9.45
N VAL A 134 5.08 -0.70 -9.20
CA VAL A 134 4.24 0.17 -10.03
C VAL A 134 3.81 1.38 -9.22
N ASP A 135 3.54 2.48 -9.90
CA ASP A 135 2.98 3.65 -9.24
C ASP A 135 1.50 3.42 -8.99
N GLU A 136 1.22 2.92 -7.78
CA GLU A 136 -0.11 2.68 -7.27
C GLU A 136 -0.40 3.66 -6.13
N PHE A 137 -1.53 4.36 -6.20
CA PHE A 137 -1.91 5.41 -5.27
C PHE A 137 -3.29 5.12 -4.66
N ALA A 138 -3.40 5.26 -3.35
CA ALA A 138 -4.67 5.44 -2.66
C ALA A 138 -4.98 6.94 -2.61
N GLU A 139 -5.91 7.40 -3.44
CA GLU A 139 -6.40 8.78 -3.41
C GLU A 139 -7.57 8.89 -2.44
N ILE A 140 -7.33 9.49 -1.27
CA ILE A 140 -8.29 9.60 -0.17
C ILE A 140 -8.85 11.03 -0.14
N ASP A 141 -10.18 11.14 -0.27
CA ASP A 141 -10.92 12.38 -0.07
C ASP A 141 -11.80 12.25 1.16
N VAL A 142 -11.39 12.92 2.25
CA VAL A 142 -12.03 12.86 3.55
C VAL A 142 -13.42 13.50 3.51
N ALA A 143 -13.56 14.60 2.78
CA ALA A 143 -14.83 15.32 2.68
C ALA A 143 -15.87 14.52 1.89
N LYS A 144 -15.45 13.86 0.81
CA LYS A 144 -16.33 13.03 -0.04
C LYS A 144 -16.49 11.59 0.46
N LYS A 145 -15.69 11.17 1.45
CA LYS A 145 -15.61 9.79 1.92
C LYS A 145 -15.30 8.79 0.80
N THR A 146 -14.43 9.19 -0.12
CA THR A 146 -13.99 8.36 -1.25
C THR A 146 -12.55 7.93 -1.08
N ILE A 147 -12.26 6.72 -1.55
CA ILE A 147 -10.91 6.19 -1.67
C ILE A 147 -10.80 5.52 -3.02
N ASP A 148 -10.02 6.11 -3.92
CA ASP A 148 -9.75 5.53 -5.21
C ASP A 148 -8.40 4.82 -5.18
N LEU A 149 -8.30 3.65 -5.82
CA LEU A 149 -7.02 2.99 -6.06
C LEU A 149 -6.64 3.22 -7.52
N VAL A 150 -5.58 4.00 -7.71
CA VAL A 150 -5.12 4.46 -9.01
C VAL A 150 -3.81 3.78 -9.35
N THR A 151 -3.69 3.24 -10.56
CA THR A 151 -2.43 2.63 -11.04
C THR A 151 -2.09 3.17 -12.41
N ASP A 152 -0.85 3.61 -12.58
CA ASP A 152 -0.30 4.03 -13.86
C ASP A 152 0.67 2.99 -14.42
N LEU A 153 0.35 2.45 -15.59
CA LEU A 153 1.14 1.43 -16.30
C LEU A 153 1.30 1.83 -17.79
N GLY A 154 2.07 2.89 -18.03
CA GLY A 154 2.30 3.42 -19.38
C GLY A 154 1.00 3.83 -20.07
N PRO A 155 0.58 3.20 -21.18
CA PRO A 155 -0.66 3.56 -21.86
C PRO A 155 -1.94 3.07 -21.15
N VAL A 156 -1.80 2.28 -20.09
CA VAL A 156 -2.89 1.74 -19.29
C VAL A 156 -2.94 2.45 -17.95
N HIS A 157 -4.10 2.99 -17.60
CA HIS A 157 -4.37 3.59 -16.31
C HIS A 157 -5.65 2.98 -15.72
N THR A 158 -5.59 2.53 -14.47
CA THR A 158 -6.76 2.00 -13.76
C THR A 158 -7.12 2.87 -12.59
N ARG A 159 -8.40 3.11 -12.40
CA ARG A 159 -8.95 3.81 -11.23
C ARG A 159 -10.12 3.01 -10.67
N PHE A 160 -9.87 2.28 -9.59
CA PHE A 160 -10.92 1.62 -8.84
C PHE A 160 -11.63 2.67 -7.98
N LEU A 161 -12.90 2.91 -8.27
CA LEU A 161 -13.71 3.91 -7.58
C LEU A 161 -14.20 3.33 -6.26
N GLY A 162 -13.89 3.97 -5.15
CA GLY A 162 -14.22 3.43 -3.83
C GLY A 162 -14.79 4.43 -2.86
N THR A 163 -15.46 3.88 -1.84
CA THR A 163 -15.98 4.64 -0.70
C THR A 163 -15.51 4.02 0.60
N PHE A 164 -15.42 4.84 1.63
CA PHE A 164 -15.01 4.38 2.95
C PHE A 164 -15.90 4.91 4.07
N ASP A 165 -15.86 4.18 5.18
CA ASP A 165 -16.38 4.57 6.48
C ASP A 165 -15.23 4.57 7.47
N TRP A 166 -15.20 5.56 8.36
CA TRP A 166 -14.14 5.75 9.34
C TRP A 166 -14.68 5.49 10.76
N ARG A 167 -13.92 4.71 11.53
CA ARG A 167 -14.13 4.51 12.96
C ARG A 167 -12.95 5.17 13.70
N PRO A 168 -13.16 6.34 14.34
CA PRO A 168 -12.11 7.04 15.06
C PRO A 168 -11.49 6.19 16.17
N GLN A 169 -12.32 5.39 16.86
CA GLN A 169 -11.83 4.43 17.83
C GLN A 169 -10.99 3.34 17.13
N GLY A 170 -9.68 3.40 17.35
CA GLY A 170 -8.71 2.48 16.75
C GLY A 170 -8.31 2.83 15.31
N SER A 171 -8.64 4.03 14.82
CA SER A 171 -8.20 4.52 13.50
C SER A 171 -8.49 3.52 12.36
N VAL A 172 -9.73 3.01 12.31
CA VAL A 172 -10.11 1.95 11.37
C VAL A 172 -10.87 2.50 10.19
N MET A 173 -10.32 2.30 9.00
CA MET A 173 -10.99 2.55 7.73
C MET A 173 -11.58 1.25 7.20
N SER A 174 -12.90 1.21 7.01
CA SER A 174 -13.56 0.19 6.22
C SER A 174 -13.79 0.75 4.83
N PHE A 175 -13.42 0.07 3.75
CA PHE A 175 -13.66 0.58 2.39
C PHE A 175 -13.95 -0.53 1.38
N GLY A 176 -14.57 -0.17 0.26
CA GLY A 176 -14.81 -1.09 -0.85
C GLY A 176 -14.93 -0.34 -2.18
N PHE A 177 -14.77 -1.07 -3.27
CA PHE A 177 -14.84 -0.51 -4.61
C PHE A 177 -16.20 -0.80 -5.25
N ILE A 178 -16.72 0.21 -5.93
CA ILE A 178 -18.02 0.21 -6.61
C ILE A 178 -17.90 0.27 -8.14
N GLY A 179 -16.67 0.35 -8.65
CA GLY A 179 -16.42 0.34 -10.07
C GLY A 179 -14.95 0.49 -10.42
N LEU A 180 -14.67 0.44 -11.71
CA LEU A 180 -13.37 0.64 -12.33
C LEU A 180 -13.54 1.59 -13.51
N GLN A 181 -12.67 2.59 -13.60
CA GLN A 181 -12.41 3.30 -14.83
C GLN A 181 -11.07 2.80 -15.38
N LEU A 182 -11.13 2.10 -16.51
CA LEU A 182 -9.94 1.70 -17.25
C LEU A 182 -9.71 2.72 -18.37
N ARG A 183 -8.53 3.33 -18.41
CA ARG A 183 -8.10 4.18 -19.51
C ARG A 183 -7.01 3.47 -20.30
N VAL A 184 -7.22 3.27 -21.59
CA VAL A 184 -6.24 2.64 -22.50
C VAL A 184 -6.04 3.56 -23.70
N PHE A 185 -4.80 4.02 -23.90
CA PHE A 185 -4.46 4.99 -24.97
C PHE A 185 -5.40 6.20 -24.99
N GLY A 186 -5.72 6.74 -23.80
CA GLY A 186 -6.60 7.91 -23.65
C GLY A 186 -8.11 7.64 -23.74
N ARG A 187 -8.53 6.43 -24.13
CA ARG A 187 -9.95 6.04 -24.15
C ARG A 187 -10.38 5.48 -22.80
N VAL A 188 -11.51 5.95 -22.27
CA VAL A 188 -12.03 5.56 -20.94
C VAL A 188 -13.15 4.54 -21.08
N PHE A 189 -13.05 3.45 -20.31
CA PHE A 189 -14.00 2.36 -20.22
C PHE A 189 -14.48 2.22 -18.77
N PRO A 190 -15.75 2.57 -18.47
CA PRO A 190 -16.31 2.43 -17.14
C PRO A 190 -16.89 1.02 -16.93
N PHE A 191 -16.63 0.44 -15.77
CA PHE A 191 -17.19 -0.83 -15.32
C PHE A 191 -17.78 -0.67 -13.92
N GLY A 192 -19.01 -1.13 -13.71
CA GLY A 192 -19.65 -1.16 -12.39
C GLY A 192 -19.54 -2.55 -11.76
N PHE A 193 -19.19 -2.60 -10.48
CA PHE A 193 -19.22 -3.82 -9.66
C PHE A 193 -19.27 -3.46 -8.18
N ARG A 194 -19.31 -4.44 -7.28
CA ARG A 194 -19.11 -4.17 -5.84
C ARG A 194 -18.17 -5.20 -5.25
N THR A 195 -17.15 -4.74 -4.54
CA THR A 195 -16.27 -5.62 -3.79
C THR A 195 -16.76 -5.79 -2.35
N LYS A 196 -16.37 -6.89 -1.71
CA LYS A 196 -16.45 -6.99 -0.25
C LYS A 196 -15.61 -5.87 0.36
N ARG A 197 -16.09 -5.30 1.47
CA ARG A 197 -15.32 -4.29 2.20
C ARG A 197 -14.07 -4.90 2.81
N LYS A 198 -12.99 -4.13 2.79
CA LYS A 198 -11.72 -4.39 3.47
C LYS A 198 -11.65 -3.46 4.67
N GLU A 199 -10.93 -3.88 5.71
CA GLU A 199 -10.69 -3.04 6.88
C GLU A 199 -9.20 -2.88 7.12
N TYR A 200 -8.79 -1.63 7.33
CA TYR A 200 -7.42 -1.24 7.61
C TYR A 200 -7.36 -0.39 8.88
N THR A 201 -6.47 -0.75 9.78
CA THR A 201 -6.18 0.00 11.00
C THR A 201 -4.92 0.82 10.79
N TYR A 202 -5.02 2.14 10.86
CA TYR A 202 -3.89 3.05 10.73
C TYR A 202 -3.27 3.30 12.10
N PHE A 203 -2.00 2.92 12.27
CA PHE A 203 -1.31 2.99 13.56
C PHE A 203 -0.21 4.05 13.60
N GLN A 204 0.23 4.54 12.44
CA GLN A 204 1.17 5.66 12.35
C GLN A 204 0.82 6.51 11.13
N VAL A 205 0.52 7.79 11.34
CA VAL A 205 0.28 8.75 10.26
C VAL A 205 1.06 10.03 10.53
N THR A 206 1.97 10.34 9.63
CA THR A 206 2.80 11.56 9.63
C THR A 206 2.53 12.33 8.34
N ASP A 207 3.20 13.47 8.14
CA ASP A 207 3.04 14.27 6.93
C ASP A 207 3.55 13.57 5.66
N ASP A 208 4.47 12.61 5.80
CA ASP A 208 5.15 11.96 4.68
C ASP A 208 4.90 10.45 4.55
N ILE A 209 4.57 9.77 5.65
CA ILE A 209 4.27 8.34 5.64
C ILE A 209 3.01 7.98 6.43
N ALA A 210 2.32 6.96 5.97
CA ALA A 210 1.20 6.31 6.67
C ALA A 210 1.43 4.80 6.71
N CYS A 211 1.18 4.21 7.88
CA CYS A 211 1.34 2.78 8.12
C CYS A 211 0.00 2.18 8.54
N ALA A 212 -0.37 1.06 7.92
CA ALA A 212 -1.65 0.42 8.18
C ALA A 212 -1.54 -1.10 8.28
N ARG A 213 -2.39 -1.71 9.09
CA ARG A 213 -2.60 -3.16 9.16
C ARG A 213 -3.90 -3.54 8.48
N SER A 214 -3.87 -4.57 7.64
CA SER A 214 -5.08 -5.20 7.11
C SER A 214 -5.70 -6.15 8.15
N SER A 215 -7.03 -6.17 8.27
CA SER A 215 -7.76 -7.12 9.14
C SER A 215 -7.61 -8.60 8.74
N ARG A 216 -7.07 -8.86 7.55
CA ARG A 216 -6.70 -10.21 7.07
C ARG A 216 -5.25 -10.58 7.36
N GLY A 217 -4.54 -9.74 8.13
CA GLY A 217 -3.10 -9.82 8.30
C GLY A 217 -2.35 -8.99 7.25
N GLY A 218 -1.08 -8.74 7.53
CA GLY A 218 -0.22 -7.92 6.70
C GLY A 218 -0.18 -6.44 7.11
N VAL A 219 0.99 -5.83 6.90
CA VAL A 219 1.28 -4.42 7.14
C VAL A 219 1.62 -3.72 5.83
N ILE A 220 1.21 -2.46 5.73
CA ILE A 220 1.39 -1.62 4.54
C ILE A 220 2.15 -0.35 4.92
N LEU A 221 3.07 0.04 4.06
CA LEU A 221 3.72 1.35 4.07
C LEU A 221 3.23 2.17 2.87
N MET A 222 2.75 3.37 3.16
CA MET A 222 2.39 4.36 2.18
C MET A 222 3.22 5.63 2.33
N HIS A 223 3.43 6.31 1.21
CA HIS A 223 4.12 7.60 1.15
C HIS A 223 3.21 8.66 0.54
N GLN A 224 3.16 9.84 1.16
CA GLN A 224 2.39 10.96 0.61
C GLN A 224 3.05 11.46 -0.68
N ALA A 225 2.37 11.26 -1.81
CA ALA A 225 2.77 11.84 -3.08
C ALA A 225 2.43 13.34 -3.08
N ARG A 226 3.41 14.18 -3.41
CA ARG A 226 3.24 15.63 -3.55
C ARG A 226 2.51 15.99 -4.83
#